data_AF-A0A413H079-F1
#
_entry.id   AF-A0A413H079-F1
#
_cell.length_a   1.000
_cell.length_b   1.000
_cell.length_c   1.000
_cell.angle_alpha   90.00
_cell.angle_beta   90.00
_cell.angle_gamma   90.00
#
_symmetry.space_group_name_H-M   'P 1'
#
loop_
_entity.id
_entity.type
_entity.pdbx_description
1 polymer ?
#
loop_
_entity_poly.entity_id
_entity_poly.type
_entity_poly.pdbx_seq_one_letter_code
_entity_poly.pdbx_strand_id
1 'polypeptide(L)' 'MEELPARFRTPLLHEKSLGLTAADIFSELQTSNPAAMRGSNPMRFGQILLRAGLKRRHTEYGNVYEVVRR' A
#
# COMPACT_ATOMS: atom_id res chain seq x y z
N MET A 1 2.59 -11.37 0.73
CA MET A 1 2.34 -10.71 -0.57
C MET A 1 3.66 -10.11 -1.01
N GLU A 2 4.29 -10.70 -2.03
CA GLU A 2 5.62 -10.29 -2.49
C GLU A 2 5.59 -9.05 -3.39
N GLU A 3 4.46 -8.78 -4.05
CA GLU A 3 4.33 -7.63 -4.96
C GLU A 3 4.37 -6.26 -4.24
N LEU A 4 3.91 -6.21 -2.98
CA LEU A 4 3.87 -4.97 -2.19
C LEU A 4 5.27 -4.36 -2.01
N PRO A 5 6.28 -5.06 -1.46
CA PRO A 5 7.65 -4.52 -1.34
C PRO A 5 8.38 -4.34 -2.68
N ALA A 6 7.91 -5.00 -3.76
CA ALA A 6 8.45 -4.79 -5.10
C ALA A 6 8.07 -3.41 -5.65
N ARG A 7 6.81 -2.98 -5.45
CA ARG A 7 6.28 -1.72 -6.00
C ARG A 7 6.29 -0.55 -5.01
N PHE A 8 6.10 -0.82 -3.73
CA PHE A 8 5.99 0.21 -2.69
C PHE A 8 6.95 -0.07 -1.54
N ARG A 9 7.45 1.00 -0.94
CA ARG A 9 8.20 0.93 0.32
C ARG A 9 7.84 2.05 1.25
N THR A 10 8.19 1.89 2.52
CA THR A 10 8.14 2.96 3.50
C THR A 10 9.09 4.10 3.08
N PRO A 11 8.64 5.37 3.15
CA PRO A 11 9.51 6.52 2.91
C PRO A 11 10.67 6.58 3.91
N LEU A 12 11.81 7.09 3.47
CA LEU A 12 12.90 7.48 4.36
C LEU A 12 12.56 8.82 5.05
N LEU A 13 13.22 9.14 6.17
CA LEU A 13 12.90 10.28 7.06
C LEU A 13 12.77 11.64 6.34
N HIS A 14 13.50 11.85 5.25
CA HIS A 14 13.52 13.12 4.50
C HIS A 14 13.00 12.97 3.06
N GLU A 15 12.39 11.83 2.76
CA GLU A 15 11.89 11.53 1.43
C GLU A 15 10.43 11.96 1.30
N LYS A 16 10.07 12.51 0.13
CA LYS A 16 8.68 12.84 -0.16
C LYS A 16 7.87 11.54 -0.31
N SER A 17 6.85 11.38 0.52
CA SER A 17 5.92 10.26 0.47
C SER A 17 4.62 10.61 -0.25
N LEU A 18 4.02 9.64 -0.92
CA LEU A 18 2.63 9.68 -1.37
C LEU A 18 1.72 9.22 -0.23
N GLY A 19 0.54 9.83 -0.11
CA GLY A 19 -0.55 9.32 0.73
C GLY A 19 -1.56 8.60 -0.13
N LEU A 20 -1.47 7.28 -0.21
CA LEU A 20 -2.39 6.46 -1.03
C LEU A 20 -3.38 5.70 -0.15
N THR A 21 -4.62 5.56 -0.59
CA THR A 21 -5.58 4.71 0.12
C THR A 21 -5.19 3.23 -0.05
N ALA A 22 -5.77 2.37 0.79
CA ALA A 22 -5.63 0.92 0.60
C ALA A 22 -6.14 0.46 -0.77
N ALA A 23 -7.19 1.11 -1.29
CA ALA A 23 -7.77 0.80 -2.59
C ALA A 23 -6.83 1.20 -3.74
N ASP A 24 -6.22 2.39 -3.67
CA ASP A 24 -5.25 2.85 -4.68
C ASP A 24 -4.06 1.90 -4.78
N ILE A 25 -3.48 1.55 -3.63
CA ILE A 25 -2.35 0.61 -3.56
C ILE A 25 -2.77 -0.77 -4.10
N PHE A 26 -3.93 -1.28 -3.69
CA PHE A 26 -4.42 -2.57 -4.16
C PHE A 26 -4.61 -2.58 -5.69
N SER A 27 -5.22 -1.53 -6.23
CA SER A 27 -5.47 -1.41 -7.67
C SER A 27 -4.15 -1.35 -8.45
N GLU A 28 -3.16 -0.58 -7.98
CA GLU A 28 -1.85 -0.52 -8.64
C GLU A 28 -1.13 -1.88 -8.65
N LEU A 29 -1.15 -2.61 -7.52
CA LEU A 29 -0.58 -3.95 -7.46
C LEU A 29 -1.35 -4.95 -8.34
N GLN A 30 -2.68 -4.83 -8.38
CA GLN A 30 -3.53 -5.69 -9.20
C GLN A 30 -3.30 -5.45 -10.69
N THR A 31 -3.10 -4.21 -11.10
CA THR A 31 -2.73 -3.87 -12.50
C THR A 31 -1.33 -4.36 -12.85
N SER A 32 -0.37 -4.25 -11.92
CA SER A 32 1.02 -4.69 -12.12
C SER A 32 1.14 -6.21 -12.22
N ASN A 33 0.51 -6.92 -11.28
CA ASN A 33 0.61 -8.37 -11.18
C ASN A 33 -0.68 -8.98 -10.61
N PRO A 34 -1.71 -9.19 -11.46
CA PRO A 34 -2.98 -9.76 -11.04
C PRO A 34 -2.83 -11.14 -10.39
N ALA A 35 -1.84 -11.92 -10.83
CA ALA A 35 -1.59 -13.26 -10.31
C ALA A 35 -1.09 -13.23 -8.85
N ALA A 36 -0.16 -12.32 -8.52
CA ALA A 36 0.31 -12.15 -7.14
C ALA A 36 -0.75 -11.57 -6.20
N MET A 37 -1.74 -10.87 -6.74
CA MET A 37 -2.89 -10.36 -5.99
C MET A 37 -4.02 -11.38 -5.83
N ARG A 38 -4.00 -12.48 -6.59
CA ARG A 38 -5.03 -13.53 -6.54
C ARG A 38 -5.05 -14.17 -5.14
N GLY A 39 -6.21 -14.13 -4.48
CA GLY A 39 -6.39 -14.60 -3.09
C GLY A 39 -6.18 -13.51 -2.02
N SER A 40 -5.78 -12.31 -2.40
CA SER A 40 -5.75 -11.16 -1.52
C SER A 40 -7.16 -10.64 -1.28
N ASN A 41 -7.52 -10.36 -0.02
CA ASN A 41 -8.83 -9.81 0.31
C ASN A 41 -8.73 -8.28 0.52
N PRO A 42 -9.39 -7.45 -0.31
CA PRO A 42 -9.43 -6.00 -0.14
C PRO A 42 -9.84 -5.54 1.27
N MET A 43 -10.78 -6.23 1.91
CA MET A 43 -11.23 -5.92 3.28
C MET A 43 -10.13 -6.10 4.33
N ARG A 44 -9.19 -7.02 4.09
CA ARG A 44 -8.04 -7.27 4.98
C ARG A 44 -6.78 -6.54 4.51
N PHE A 45 -6.84 -5.85 3.38
CA PHE A 45 -5.65 -5.29 2.76
C PHE A 45 -5.00 -4.21 3.62
N GLY A 46 -5.79 -3.39 4.33
CA GLY A 46 -5.24 -2.43 5.30
C GLY A 46 -4.40 -3.09 6.39
N GLN A 47 -4.78 -4.28 6.88
CA GLN A 47 -3.97 -5.03 7.86
C GLN A 47 -2.67 -5.55 7.24
N ILE A 48 -2.69 -5.92 5.95
CA ILE A 48 -1.48 -6.34 5.22
C ILE A 48 -0.50 -5.17 5.12
N LEU A 49 -0.97 -3.97 4.78
CA LEU A 49 -0.14 -2.76 4.70
C LEU A 49 0.50 -2.41 6.05
N LEU A 50 -0.26 -2.50 7.15
CA LEU A 50 0.25 -2.28 8.50
C LEU A 50 1.34 -3.31 8.88
N ARG A 51 1.13 -4.60 8.56
CA ARG A 51 2.13 -5.65 8.80
C ARG A 51 3.38 -5.48 7.95
N ALA A 52 3.27 -4.83 6.79
CA ALA A 52 4.40 -4.46 5.94
C ALA A 52 5.16 -3.23 6.44
N GLY A 53 4.75 -2.61 7.56
CA GLY A 53 5.42 -1.46 8.16
C GLY A 53 5.06 -0.13 7.49
N LEU A 54 4.00 -0.08 6.68
CA LEU A 54 3.53 1.18 6.10
C LEU A 54 2.80 1.99 7.16
N LYS A 55 3.17 3.27 7.26
CA LYS A 55 2.56 4.19 8.21
C LYS A 55 1.18 4.62 7.71
N ARG A 56 0.16 4.32 8.49
CA ARG A 56 -1.22 4.75 8.25
C ARG A 56 -1.46 6.13 8.83
N ARG A 57 -2.06 7.02 8.05
CA ARG A 57 -2.53 8.34 8.46
C ARG A 57 -4.03 8.44 8.24
N HIS A 58 -4.74 8.91 9.25
CA HIS A 58 -6.17 9.17 9.16
C HIS A 58 -6.41 10.58 8.59
N THR A 59 -7.36 10.70 7.68
CA THR A 59 -7.81 11.96 7.06
C THR A 59 -9.33 12.02 7.09
N GLU A 60 -9.89 13.19 6.78
CA GLU A 60 -11.35 13.37 6.68
C GLU A 60 -12.01 12.48 5.60
N TYR A 61 -11.24 12.07 4.59
CA TYR A 61 -11.69 11.19 3.50
C TYR A 61 -11.39 9.71 3.74
N GLY A 62 -10.80 9.36 4.88
CA GLY A 62 -10.46 8.00 5.26
C GLY A 62 -8.96 7.78 5.50
N ASN A 63 -8.53 6.52 5.47
CA ASN A 63 -7.16 6.15 5.78
C ASN A 63 -6.27 6.15 4.52
N VAL A 64 -5.15 6.86 4.61
CA VAL A 64 -4.07 6.82 3.64
C VAL A 64 -2.82 6.19 4.25
N TYR A 65 -1.94 5.67 3.40
CA TYR A 65 -0.67 5.06 3.78
C TYR A 65 0.46 5.84 3.14
N GLU A 66 1.46 6.19 3.95
CA GLU A 66 2.66 6.88 3.49
C GLU A 66 3.58 5.88 2.78
N VAL A 67 3.72 6.05 1.47
CA VAL A 67 4.47 5.14 0.59
C VAL A 67 5.36 5.90 -0.40
N VAL A 68 6.38 5.22 -0.91
CA VAL A 68 7.15 5.64 -2.08
C VAL A 68 7.03 4.55 -3.14
N ARG A 69 6.75 4.95 -4.39
CA ARG A 69 6.78 4.03 -5.54
C ARG A 69 8.23 3.69 -5.89
N ARG A 70 8.50 2.41 -6.13
CA ARG A 70 9.76 1.94 -6.71
C ARG A 70 9.72 1.96 -8.22
#